data_AF-A0A1J3DYG8-F1
#
_entry.id   AF-A0A1J3DYG8-F1
#
_cell.length_a   1.000
_cell.length_b   1.000
_cell.length_c   1.000
_cell.angle_alpha   90.00
_cell.angle_beta   90.00
_cell.angle_gamma   90.00
#
_symmetry.space_group_name_H-M   'P 1'
#
loop_
_entity.id
_entity.type
_entity.pdbx_description
1 polymer ?
#
loop_
_entity_poly.entity_id
_entity_poly.type
_entity_poly.pdbx_seq_one_letter_code
_entity_poly.pdbx_strand_id
1 'polypeptide(L)'
;MRGSSDSRSSLVPIDSANIGYQLLKKHGWKEGTGLGIAKQGILVPVETQEKHNKLGLGAEKPKIQRRKKTEMAQATISQNSEQVSDGASSSWAAIKSSNIGFQLLKKQGWKEGTG
;
A
#
# COMPACT_ATOMS: atom_id res chain seq x y z
N MET A 1 13.73 -4.32 3.06
CA MET A 1 14.19 -2.96 2.71
C MET A 1 13.00 -2.03 2.87
N ARG A 2 12.96 -1.20 3.92
CA ARG A 2 11.87 -0.23 4.13
C ARG A 2 12.51 1.15 3.95
N GLY A 3 12.04 1.88 2.95
CA GLY A 3 12.61 3.16 2.55
C GLY A 3 12.61 4.15 3.70
N SER A 4 13.81 4.62 4.03
CA SER A 4 13.99 5.89 4.73
C SER A 4 13.48 6.97 3.78
N SER A 5 12.27 7.47 4.03
CA SER A 5 11.79 8.71 3.43
C SER A 5 12.64 9.83 4.02
N ASP A 6 13.70 10.17 3.29
CA ASP A 6 14.69 11.14 3.68
C ASP A 6 14.06 12.49 4.03
N SER A 7 14.22 12.88 5.29
CA SER A 7 14.12 14.24 5.81
C SER A 7 15.13 15.22 5.17
N ARG A 8 15.77 14.84 4.06
CA ARG A 8 16.79 15.64 3.33
C ARG A 8 16.19 16.69 2.40
N SER A 9 14.88 16.67 2.14
CA SER A 9 14.21 17.63 1.24
C SER A 9 14.06 19.03 1.85
N SER A 10 14.05 19.13 3.18
CA SER A 10 13.70 20.36 3.90
C SER A 10 14.83 21.42 3.93
N LEU A 11 16.04 21.02 3.54
CA LEU A 11 17.23 21.90 3.43
C LEU A 11 17.54 22.32 1.99
N VAL A 12 16.84 21.77 1.00
CA VAL A 12 17.07 22.12 -0.40
C VAL A 12 16.35 23.45 -0.68
N PRO A 13 17.07 24.49 -1.15
CA PRO A 13 16.44 25.74 -1.55
C PRO A 13 15.37 25.51 -2.63
N ILE A 14 14.33 26.34 -2.64
CA ILE A 14 13.31 26.28 -3.68
C ILE A 14 13.98 26.62 -5.02
N ASP A 15 13.79 25.76 -6.02
CA ASP A 15 14.37 25.96 -7.35
C ASP A 15 13.92 27.29 -7.97
N SER A 16 14.88 28.05 -8.49
CA SER A 16 14.65 29.33 -9.18
C SER A 16 13.77 29.21 -10.44
N ALA A 17 13.76 28.04 -11.09
CA ALA A 17 12.86 27.76 -12.21
C ALA A 17 11.40 27.59 -11.79
N ASN A 18 11.12 27.36 -10.50
CA ASN A 18 9.77 27.19 -9.98
C ASN A 18 8.98 28.51 -10.07
N ILE A 19 7.77 28.46 -10.63
CA ILE A 19 6.90 29.63 -10.78
C ILE A 19 6.61 30.31 -9.43
N GLY A 20 6.41 29.52 -8.37
CA GLY A 20 6.20 30.01 -7.01
C GLY A 20 7.41 30.78 -6.47
N TYR A 21 8.64 30.32 -6.73
CA TYR A 21 9.86 31.06 -6.38
C TYR A 21 9.87 32.45 -7.04
N GLN A 22 9.59 32.51 -8.34
CA GLN A 22 9.59 33.75 -9.10
C GLN A 22 8.52 34.73 -8.59
N LEU A 23 7.32 34.22 -8.26
CA LEU A 23 6.25 35.03 -7.69
C LEU A 23 6.64 35.60 -6.33
N LEU A 24 7.17 34.77 -5.44
CA LEU A 24 7.64 35.23 -4.12
C LEU A 24 8.66 36.37 -4.26
N LYS A 25 9.66 36.21 -5.14
CA LYS A 25 10.68 37.23 -5.40
C LYS A 25 10.07 38.52 -5.95
N LYS A 26 9.11 38.43 -6.88
CA LYS A 26 8.38 39.60 -7.42
C LYS A 26 7.62 40.36 -6.33
N HIS A 27 7.08 39.65 -5.34
CA HIS A 27 6.40 40.25 -4.18
C HIS A 27 7.34 40.64 -3.03
N GLY A 28 8.65 40.70 -3.28
CA GLY A 28 9.63 41.22 -2.31
C GLY A 28 10.14 40.19 -1.30
N TRP A 29 9.74 38.92 -1.40
CA TRP A 29 10.35 37.87 -0.59
C TRP A 29 11.81 37.65 -0.99
N LYS A 30 12.66 37.38 0.01
CA LYS A 30 14.09 37.09 -0.18
C LYS A 30 14.36 35.65 0.18
N GLU A 31 15.11 34.98 -0.68
CA GLU A 31 15.55 33.61 -0.44
C GLU A 31 16.30 33.49 0.89
N GLY A 32 16.07 32.39 1.60
CA GLY A 32 16.63 32.17 2.94
C GLY A 32 15.97 32.98 4.06
N THR A 33 14.91 33.74 3.79
CA THR A 33 14.17 34.49 4.82
C THR A 33 12.75 33.97 5.03
N GLY A 34 12.27 34.08 6.28
CA GLY A 34 10.90 33.72 6.63
C GLY A 34 9.89 34.70 6.03
N LEU A 35 8.63 34.27 5.95
CA LEU A 35 7.53 35.14 5.53
C LEU A 35 7.09 36.08 6.67
N GLY A 36 6.35 37.14 6.34
CA GLY A 36 5.86 38.15 7.29
C GLY A 36 6.74 39.40 7.38
N ILE A 37 6.20 40.46 7.98
CA ILE A 37 6.79 41.81 8.02
C ILE A 37 8.20 41.80 8.62
N ALA A 38 8.40 41.03 9.70
CA ALA A 38 9.67 40.89 10.39
C ALA A 38 10.44 39.61 9.98
N LYS A 39 10.04 38.96 8.87
CA LYS A 39 10.61 37.68 8.40
C LYS A 39 10.54 36.55 9.43
N GLN A 40 9.53 36.61 10.30
CA GLN A 40 9.36 35.73 11.46
C GLN A 40 8.77 34.36 11.12
N GLY A 41 8.29 34.16 9.88
CA GLY A 41 7.72 32.90 9.43
C GLY A 41 8.75 31.77 9.42
N ILE A 42 8.25 30.54 9.56
CA ILE A 42 9.09 29.33 9.59
C ILE A 42 9.80 29.16 8.23
N LEU A 43 11.11 28.92 8.26
CA LEU A 43 11.94 28.72 7.06
C LEU A 43 11.77 27.34 6.43
N VAL A 44 11.55 26.35 7.28
CA VAL A 44 11.54 24.93 6.92
C VAL A 44 10.11 24.40 7.02
N PRO A 45 9.65 23.56 6.08
CA PRO A 45 8.34 22.93 6.19
C PRO A 45 8.21 22.14 7.51
N VAL A 46 7.05 22.23 8.15
CA VAL A 46 6.75 21.44 9.34
C VAL A 46 6.48 20.00 8.92
N GLU A 47 7.28 19.08 9.44
CA GLU A 47 7.10 17.66 9.14
C GLU A 47 5.83 17.11 9.77
N THR A 48 5.10 16.30 9.00
CA THR A 48 3.89 15.63 9.47
C THR A 48 4.18 14.16 9.71
N GLN A 49 3.66 13.63 10.83
CA GLN A 49 3.76 12.21 11.15
C GLN A 49 2.48 11.49 10.69
N GLU A 50 2.61 10.58 9.72
CA GLU A 50 1.48 9.82 9.20
C GLU A 50 1.06 8.70 10.17
N LYS A 51 -0.24 8.66 10.48
CA LYS A 51 -0.84 7.62 11.32
C LYS A 51 -1.47 6.54 10.46
N HIS A 52 -0.85 5.37 10.46
CA HIS A 52 -1.31 4.23 9.66
C HIS A 52 -2.37 3.35 10.32
N ASN A 53 -2.73 3.62 11.59
CA ASN A 53 -3.69 2.81 12.35
C ASN A 53 -4.96 3.60 12.67
N LYS A 54 -6.02 2.88 13.04
CA LYS A 54 -7.31 3.46 13.42
C LYS A 54 -7.52 3.54 14.93
N LEU A 55 -6.50 3.25 15.74
CA LEU A 55 -6.62 3.26 17.21
C LEU A 55 -6.66 4.70 17.74
N GLY A 56 -7.15 4.91 18.96
CA GLY A 56 -7.12 6.24 19.59
C GLY A 56 -5.71 6.82 19.72
N LEU A 57 -5.59 8.14 19.89
CA LEU A 57 -4.32 8.76 20.27
C LEU A 57 -3.91 8.22 21.65
N GLY A 58 -2.62 7.91 21.83
CA GLY A 58 -2.11 7.30 23.06
C GLY A 58 -2.33 5.78 23.19
N ALA A 59 -3.01 5.13 22.23
CA ALA A 59 -3.15 3.68 22.25
C ALA A 59 -1.79 2.97 22.12
N GLU A 60 -1.61 1.88 22.87
CA GLU A 60 -0.40 1.08 22.81
C GLU A 60 -0.19 0.53 21.39
N LYS A 61 1.05 0.59 20.89
CA LYS A 61 1.37 0.09 19.55
C LYS A 61 1.17 -1.44 19.56
N PRO A 62 0.32 -2.01 18.68
CA PRO A 62 0.14 -3.45 18.65
C PRO A 62 1.47 -4.12 18.30
N LYS A 63 1.92 -5.04 19.15
CA LYS A 63 3.07 -5.88 18.85
C LYS A 63 2.73 -6.67 17.59
N ILE A 64 3.42 -6.39 16.49
CA ILE A 64 3.26 -7.11 15.23
C ILE A 64 3.73 -8.56 15.49
N GLN A 65 2.80 -9.41 15.94
CA GLN A 65 3.01 -10.83 15.92
C GLN A 65 2.96 -11.23 14.46
N ARG A 66 4.13 -11.43 13.86
CA ARG A 66 4.26 -12.13 12.57
C ARG A 66 3.60 -13.49 12.78
N ARG A 67 2.33 -13.61 12.39
CA ARG A 67 1.69 -14.92 12.28
C ARG A 67 2.55 -15.70 11.29
N LYS A 68 3.27 -16.73 11.78
CA LYS A 68 3.93 -17.69 10.91
C LYS A 68 2.83 -18.25 10.02
N LYS A 69 2.83 -17.86 8.75
CA LYS A 69 1.94 -18.42 7.74
C LYS A 69 2.32 -19.89 7.64
N THR A 70 1.44 -20.76 8.13
CA THR A 70 1.55 -22.20 8.02
C THR A 70 1.88 -22.58 6.57
N GLU A 71 2.94 -23.37 6.40
CA GLU A 71 3.60 -23.75 5.14
C GLU A 71 2.76 -24.66 4.23
N MET A 72 1.42 -24.67 4.35
CA MET A 72 0.55 -25.60 3.60
C MET A 72 0.01 -25.02 2.27
N ALA A 73 0.46 -23.84 1.85
CA ALA A 73 0.01 -23.22 0.59
C ALA A 73 1.05 -23.27 -0.54
N GLN A 74 2.26 -23.79 -0.30
CA GLN A 74 3.34 -23.83 -1.29
C GLN A 74 3.56 -25.20 -1.94
N ALA A 75 2.90 -26.26 -1.48
CA ALA A 75 3.11 -27.61 -2.03
C ALA A 75 2.27 -27.94 -3.28
N THR A 76 1.38 -27.05 -3.76
CA THR A 76 0.48 -27.38 -4.90
C THR A 76 0.82 -26.66 -6.21
N ILE A 77 1.88 -25.82 -6.24
CA ILE A 77 2.30 -25.09 -7.45
C ILE A 77 3.66 -25.61 -7.93
N SER A 78 3.82 -26.93 -8.08
CA SER A 78 5.03 -27.49 -8.72
C SER A 78 4.79 -28.76 -9.55
N GLN A 79 3.55 -29.19 -9.77
CA GLN A 79 3.30 -30.33 -10.66
C GLN A 79 2.15 -30.03 -11.62
N ASN A 80 2.43 -29.20 -12.63
CA ASN A 80 2.01 -29.49 -14.01
C ASN A 80 2.60 -28.45 -14.97
N SER A 81 3.89 -28.58 -15.28
CA SER A 81 4.41 -28.21 -16.59
C SER A 81 4.46 -29.48 -17.43
N GLU A 82 4.28 -29.33 -18.74
CA GLU A 82 4.23 -30.37 -19.80
C GLU A 82 2.90 -31.16 -19.82
N GLN A 83 2.02 -31.03 -20.82
CA GLN A 83 2.27 -31.07 -22.26
C GLN A 83 1.19 -30.29 -23.04
N VAL A 84 1.63 -29.65 -24.12
CA VAL A 84 0.83 -28.99 -25.15
C VAL A 84 0.40 -30.02 -26.19
N SER A 85 -0.88 -30.11 -26.54
CA SER A 85 -1.33 -30.26 -27.94
C SER A 85 -2.84 -30.18 -28.06
N ASP A 86 -3.26 -29.21 -28.88
CA ASP A 86 -4.43 -29.19 -29.75
C ASP A 86 -5.85 -29.12 -29.16
N GLY A 87 -6.46 -27.95 -29.40
CA GLY A 87 -7.84 -27.89 -29.88
C GLY A 87 -8.93 -27.86 -28.81
N ALA A 88 -9.35 -26.64 -28.46
CA ALA A 88 -10.72 -26.20 -28.15
C ALA A 88 -10.76 -25.27 -26.92
N SER A 89 -11.09 -24.02 -27.21
CA SER A 89 -11.51 -23.00 -26.25
C SER A 89 -12.71 -23.48 -25.43
N SER A 90 -12.50 -23.89 -24.16
CA SER A 90 -13.52 -23.83 -23.09
C SER A 90 -12.87 -24.13 -21.73
N SER A 91 -12.26 -23.13 -21.09
CA SER A 91 -11.76 -23.25 -19.72
C SER A 91 -12.89 -23.02 -18.71
N TRP A 92 -13.89 -23.90 -18.71
CA TRP A 92 -14.72 -24.14 -17.52
C TRP A 92 -14.18 -25.39 -16.84
N ALA A 93 -12.98 -25.31 -16.26
CA ALA A 93 -12.54 -26.38 -15.37
C ALA A 93 -13.53 -26.43 -14.20
N ALA A 94 -14.29 -27.52 -14.10
CA ALA A 94 -15.29 -27.70 -13.06
C ALA A 94 -14.64 -27.53 -11.67
N ILE A 95 -15.22 -26.67 -10.84
CA ILE A 95 -14.77 -26.46 -9.46
C ILE A 95 -14.94 -27.78 -8.72
N LYS A 96 -13.82 -28.38 -8.29
CA LYS A 96 -13.83 -29.69 -7.61
C LYS A 96 -14.60 -29.62 -6.29
N SER A 97 -15.36 -30.67 -6.01
CA SER A 97 -16.17 -30.84 -4.80
C SER A 97 -15.37 -30.82 -3.48
N SER A 98 -14.05 -30.94 -3.55
CA SER A 98 -13.18 -30.85 -2.39
C SER A 98 -12.98 -29.41 -1.88
N ASN A 99 -13.35 -28.38 -2.65
CA ASN A 99 -13.26 -26.99 -2.22
C ASN A 99 -14.10 -26.74 -0.96
N ILE A 100 -13.53 -25.99 0.00
CA ILE A 100 -14.11 -25.77 1.34
C ILE A 100 -15.55 -25.21 1.27
N GLY A 101 -15.84 -24.32 0.33
CA GLY A 101 -17.19 -23.77 0.15
C GLY A 101 -18.22 -24.83 -0.20
N PHE A 102 -17.83 -25.83 -1.01
CA PHE A 102 -18.71 -26.93 -1.38
C PHE A 102 -19.00 -27.87 -0.21
N GLN A 103 -18.01 -28.12 0.66
CA GLN A 103 -18.19 -28.91 1.87
C GLN A 103 -19.15 -28.24 2.86
N LEU A 104 -19.04 -26.91 3.04
CA LEU A 104 -19.95 -26.16 3.90
C LEU A 104 -21.39 -26.20 3.37
N LEU A 105 -21.56 -26.08 2.06
CA LEU A 105 -22.87 -26.11 1.42
C LEU A 105 -23.56 -27.47 1.60
N LYS A 106 -22.82 -28.58 1.46
CA LYS A 106 -23.32 -29.93 1.79
C LYS A 106 -23.72 -30.06 3.26
N LYS A 107 -22.95 -29.46 4.17
CA LYS A 107 -23.29 -29.43 5.62
C LYS A 107 -24.58 -28.68 5.90
N GLN A 108 -24.92 -27.68 5.08
CA GLN A 108 -26.18 -26.92 5.14
C GLN A 108 -27.32 -27.59 4.35
N GLY A 109 -27.17 -28.87 3.97
CA GLY A 109 -28.25 -29.66 3.35
C GLY A 109 -28.39 -29.51 1.84
N TRP A 110 -27.50 -28.77 1.17
CA TRP A 110 -27.51 -28.68 -0.29
C TRP A 110 -27.14 -30.02 -0.95
N LYS A 111 -27.91 -30.42 -1.95
CA LYS A 111 -27.70 -31.64 -2.75
C LYS A 111 -27.44 -31.25 -4.21
N GLU A 112 -26.52 -31.97 -4.84
CA GLU A 112 -26.26 -31.82 -6.27
C GLU A 112 -27.52 -32.23 -7.06
N GLY A 113 -27.94 -31.40 -8.03
CA GLY A 113 -29.12 -31.69 -8.88
C GLY A 113 -30.44 -31.02 -8.48
N THR A 114 -30.44 -30.05 -7.55
CA THR A 114 -31.61 -29.16 -7.36
C THR A 114 -31.47 -27.94 -8.27
N GLY A 115 -32.00 -28.04 -9.49
CA GLY A 115 -32.01 -27.00 -10.51
C GLY A 115 -32.96 -27.36 -11.64
#